data_AF-A0A1V6EF75-F1
#
_entry.id   AF-A0A1V6EF75-F1
#
_cell.length_a   1.000
_cell.length_b   1.000
_cell.length_c   1.000
_cell.angle_alpha   90.00
_cell.angle_beta   90.00
_cell.angle_gamma   90.00
#
_symmetry.space_group_name_H-M   'P 1'
#
loop_
_entity.id
_entity.type
_entity.pdbx_description
1 polymer ?
#
loop_
_entity_poly.entity_id
_entity_poly.type
_entity_poly.pdbx_seq_one_letter_code
_entity_poly.pdbx_strand_id
1 'polypeptide(L)'
;MRQNREVPYTYNCKQTVYANSAAYFSAGADKFYLFNYMTMPDCFGTDPKDTALYNLHKDIKDILKGCNSLENSISLDRRHLVTFKDFTAPWEKSAYYVPALCNPDSNEPVIFRIRTGKTDKNSAAYIQMGIVCDDVLNDDDLLIYLNSRQVKGLKKTEQPDYYIKDGRYICKIPDIDMVNDINILQIWSRTKTFTITHIEIMIKGKDI
;
A
#
# COMPACT_ATOMS: atom_id res chain seq x y z
N MET A 1 13.93 18.81 14.15
CA MET A 1 12.47 18.91 14.04
C MET A 1 11.85 17.67 14.66
N ARG A 2 11.40 17.73 15.91
CA ARG A 2 10.53 16.69 16.47
C ARG A 2 9.16 16.90 15.82
N GLN A 3 8.72 15.99 14.97
CA GLN A 3 7.35 16.02 14.47
C GLN A 3 6.44 15.84 15.69
N ASN A 4 5.65 16.86 16.05
CA ASN A 4 4.52 16.72 16.96
C ASN A 4 3.52 15.76 16.29
N ARG A 5 3.72 14.46 16.46
CA ARG A 5 2.86 13.42 15.89
C ARG A 5 1.74 13.12 16.86
N GLU A 6 0.52 13.29 16.39
CA GLU A 6 -0.70 12.86 17.10
C GLU A 6 -1.04 11.39 16.81
N VAL A 7 -0.47 10.80 15.76
CA VAL A 7 -0.78 9.44 15.28
C VAL A 7 0.37 8.48 15.63
N PRO A 8 0.08 7.26 16.14
CA PRO A 8 1.09 6.26 16.47
C PRO A 8 1.90 5.81 15.25
N TYR A 9 3.10 5.30 15.49
CA TYR A 9 3.96 4.75 14.44
C TYR A 9 3.30 3.54 13.78
N THR A 10 3.44 3.47 12.46
CA THR A 10 3.05 2.30 11.67
C THR A 10 4.30 1.59 11.20
N TYR A 11 4.43 0.31 11.51
CA TYR A 11 5.58 -0.50 11.11
C TYR A 11 5.30 -1.25 9.81
N ASN A 12 6.35 -1.44 9.02
CA ASN A 12 6.29 -2.37 7.89
C ASN A 12 6.09 -3.80 8.41
N CYS A 13 5.42 -4.63 7.64
CA CYS A 13 5.41 -6.09 7.78
C CYS A 13 6.20 -6.71 6.62
N LYS A 14 6.47 -8.02 6.66
CA LYS A 14 7.25 -8.70 5.61
C LYS A 14 6.74 -8.42 4.19
N GLN A 15 5.42 -8.43 3.98
CA GLN A 15 4.81 -8.19 2.66
C GLN A 15 5.06 -6.77 2.14
N THR A 16 5.06 -5.77 3.03
CA THR A 16 5.37 -4.38 2.66
C THR A 16 6.86 -4.18 2.36
N VAL A 17 7.74 -4.97 3.01
CA VAL A 17 9.18 -4.95 2.71
C VAL A 17 9.46 -5.60 1.36
N TYR A 18 8.86 -6.77 1.09
CA TYR A 18 8.97 -7.45 -0.22
C TYR A 18 8.39 -6.60 -1.36
N ALA A 19 7.32 -5.85 -1.08
CA ALA A 19 6.77 -4.89 -2.02
C ALA A 19 7.79 -3.82 -2.41
N ASN A 20 8.42 -3.21 -1.40
CA ASN A 20 9.44 -2.19 -1.63
C ASN A 20 10.66 -2.76 -2.36
N SER A 21 11.19 -3.91 -1.93
CA SER A 21 12.34 -4.54 -2.59
C SER A 21 12.04 -4.88 -4.05
N ALA A 22 10.90 -5.49 -4.35
CA ALA A 22 10.49 -5.79 -5.72
C ALA A 22 10.39 -4.51 -6.57
N ALA A 23 9.80 -3.44 -6.04
CA ALA A 23 9.65 -2.17 -6.73
C ALA A 23 11.00 -1.50 -7.04
N TYR A 24 11.94 -1.49 -6.09
CA TYR A 24 13.26 -0.87 -6.26
C TYR A 24 14.22 -1.72 -7.10
N PHE A 25 14.27 -3.04 -6.91
CA PHE A 25 15.07 -3.90 -7.79
C PHE A 25 14.58 -3.86 -9.23
N SER A 26 13.25 -3.85 -9.45
CA SER A 26 12.69 -3.67 -10.80
C SER A 26 13.05 -2.31 -11.41
N ALA A 27 13.28 -1.29 -10.57
CA ALA A 27 13.75 0.02 -10.99
C ALA A 27 15.23 0.07 -11.37
N GLY A 28 15.99 -1.01 -11.15
CA GLY A 28 17.44 -1.07 -11.35
C GLY A 28 18.27 -0.71 -10.13
N ALA A 29 17.72 -0.77 -8.91
CA ALA A 29 18.54 -0.62 -7.71
C ALA A 29 19.49 -1.83 -7.56
N ASP A 30 20.79 -1.58 -7.34
CA ASP A 30 21.77 -2.66 -7.14
C ASP A 30 21.65 -3.31 -5.75
N LYS A 31 21.19 -2.54 -4.76
CA LYS A 31 21.08 -2.97 -3.37
C LYS A 31 19.81 -2.42 -2.74
N PHE A 32 19.25 -3.20 -1.82
CA PHE A 32 18.14 -2.77 -0.98
C PHE A 32 18.64 -2.61 0.46
N TYR A 33 18.57 -1.38 0.98
CA TYR A 33 19.08 -1.04 2.30
C TYR A 33 17.94 -0.92 3.31
N LEU A 34 18.06 -1.65 4.42
CA LEU A 34 17.10 -1.64 5.51
C LEU A 34 17.62 -0.79 6.68
N PHE A 35 17.06 0.41 6.84
CA PHE A 35 17.35 1.27 7.99
C PHE A 35 16.32 1.05 9.09
N ASN A 36 16.76 0.97 10.35
CA ASN A 36 15.92 0.66 11.53
C ASN A 36 15.30 -0.76 11.59
N TYR A 37 15.85 -1.73 10.84
CA TYR A 37 15.46 -3.15 10.92
C TYR A 37 16.49 -3.93 11.76
N MET A 38 16.51 -3.68 13.07
CA MET A 38 17.46 -4.29 14.01
C MET A 38 16.82 -5.47 14.77
N THR A 39 17.59 -6.25 15.52
CA THR A 39 17.08 -7.44 16.25
C THR A 39 16.68 -7.16 17.70
N MET A 40 16.92 -5.95 18.21
CA MET A 40 16.65 -5.58 19.62
C MET A 40 15.75 -4.33 19.72
N PRO A 41 14.42 -4.48 19.68
CA PRO A 41 13.46 -3.36 19.83
C PRO A 41 13.59 -2.61 21.15
N ASP A 42 13.87 -3.34 22.24
CA ASP A 42 13.90 -2.79 23.60
C ASP A 42 15.02 -1.75 23.77
N CYS A 43 16.09 -1.84 22.97
CA CYS A 43 17.20 -0.89 22.98
C CYS A 43 16.85 0.49 22.39
N PHE A 44 15.67 0.67 21.80
CA PHE A 44 15.25 1.91 21.14
C PHE A 44 14.05 2.59 21.81
N GLY A 45 13.70 2.17 23.03
CA GLY A 45 12.62 2.79 23.81
C GLY A 45 11.22 2.46 23.29
N THR A 46 11.06 1.31 22.66
CA THR A 46 9.80 0.89 22.04
C THR A 46 8.86 0.24 23.04
N ASP A 47 7.55 0.45 22.88
CA ASP A 47 6.53 -0.08 23.80
C ASP A 47 6.46 -1.61 23.68
N PRO A 48 6.67 -2.37 24.78
CA PRO A 48 6.57 -3.83 24.80
C PRO A 48 5.19 -4.37 24.39
N LYS A 49 4.16 -3.52 24.34
CA LYS A 49 2.80 -3.89 23.91
C LYS A 49 2.59 -3.76 22.40
N ASP A 50 3.55 -3.22 21.64
CA ASP A 50 3.42 -3.03 20.20
C ASP A 50 3.62 -4.34 19.43
N THR A 51 2.53 -5.09 19.29
CA THR A 51 2.51 -6.39 18.59
C THR A 51 3.02 -6.34 17.15
N ALA A 52 2.88 -5.20 16.46
CA ALA A 52 3.30 -5.09 15.06
C ALA A 52 4.81 -5.06 14.92
N LEU A 53 5.48 -4.33 15.81
CA LEU A 53 6.94 -4.32 15.86
C LEU A 53 7.51 -5.69 16.22
N TYR A 54 6.93 -6.37 17.23
CA TYR A 54 7.37 -7.72 17.59
C TYR A 54 7.18 -8.73 16.44
N ASN A 55 6.07 -8.64 15.70
CA ASN A 55 5.87 -9.45 14.51
C ASN A 55 6.93 -9.17 13.44
N LEU A 56 7.27 -7.90 13.21
CA LEU A 56 8.33 -7.52 12.28
C LEU A 56 9.69 -8.13 12.70
N HIS A 57 10.03 -8.09 13.98
CA HIS A 57 11.26 -8.69 14.49
C HIS A 57 11.28 -10.21 14.35
N LYS A 58 10.16 -10.87 14.63
CA LYS A 58 10.02 -12.32 14.44
C LYS A 58 10.27 -12.72 12.99
N ASP A 59 9.79 -11.90 12.06
CA ASP A 59 9.91 -12.12 10.62
C ASP A 59 11.26 -11.63 10.03
N ILE A 60 12.18 -11.06 10.83
CA ILE A 60 13.38 -10.39 10.30
C ILE A 60 14.26 -11.31 9.44
N LYS A 61 14.37 -12.58 9.82
CA LYS A 61 15.16 -13.57 9.09
C LYS A 61 14.54 -13.87 7.72
N ASP A 62 13.21 -13.96 7.67
CA ASP A 62 12.48 -14.20 6.43
C ASP A 62 12.55 -12.95 5.54
N ILE A 63 12.42 -11.76 6.13
CA ILE A 63 12.59 -10.49 5.44
C ILE A 63 13.94 -10.42 4.74
N LEU A 64 15.04 -10.65 5.48
CA LEU A 64 16.40 -10.60 4.93
C LEU A 64 16.62 -11.61 3.80
N LYS A 65 15.96 -12.77 3.85
CA LYS A 65 16.01 -13.77 2.78
C LYS A 65 15.16 -13.39 1.58
N GLY A 66 13.95 -12.87 1.80
CA GLY A 66 13.01 -12.55 0.73
C GLY A 66 13.35 -11.27 -0.02
N CYS A 67 13.96 -10.27 0.64
CA CYS A 67 14.29 -8.99 0.04
C CYS A 67 15.73 -8.89 -0.51
N ASN A 68 16.43 -10.02 -0.67
CA ASN A 68 17.83 -10.02 -1.12
C ASN A 68 17.98 -9.95 -2.66
N SER A 69 16.94 -10.28 -3.41
CA SER A 69 16.94 -10.26 -4.87
C SER A 69 15.54 -9.99 -5.42
N LEU A 70 15.48 -9.64 -6.70
CA LEU A 70 14.22 -9.44 -7.41
C LEU A 70 13.40 -10.73 -7.47
N GLU A 71 14.04 -11.84 -7.85
CA GLU A 71 13.42 -13.16 -8.04
C GLU A 71 12.73 -13.65 -6.76
N ASN A 72 13.39 -13.47 -5.62
CA ASN A 72 12.80 -13.83 -4.33
C ASN A 72 11.64 -12.89 -3.97
N SER A 73 11.79 -11.58 -4.22
CA SER A 73 10.75 -10.60 -3.88
C SER A 73 9.48 -10.79 -4.70
N ILE A 74 9.58 -11.14 -5.99
CA ILE A 74 8.40 -11.27 -6.88
C ILE A 74 7.56 -12.52 -6.62
N SER A 75 8.16 -13.57 -6.04
CA SER A 75 7.48 -14.86 -5.74
C SER A 75 6.72 -14.86 -4.42
N LEU A 76 6.88 -13.81 -3.62
CA LEU A 76 6.26 -13.67 -2.30
C LEU A 76 5.05 -12.74 -2.36
N ASP A 77 4.19 -12.85 -1.35
CA ASP A 77 3.08 -11.90 -1.15
C ASP A 77 3.60 -10.49 -0.86
N ARG A 78 3.00 -9.50 -1.52
CA ARG A 78 3.41 -8.10 -1.48
C ARG A 78 2.24 -7.17 -1.22
N ARG A 79 2.49 -6.10 -0.47
CA ARG A 79 1.55 -5.00 -0.24
C ARG A 79 2.23 -3.68 -0.59
N HIS A 80 1.85 -3.09 -1.71
CA HIS A 80 2.41 -1.85 -2.23
C HIS A 80 1.55 -0.66 -1.82
N LEU A 81 1.94 0.01 -0.75
CA LEU A 81 1.19 1.12 -0.15
C LEU A 81 1.63 2.46 -0.73
N VAL A 82 0.70 3.41 -0.81
CA VAL A 82 1.03 4.81 -1.01
C VAL A 82 1.50 5.41 0.30
N THR A 83 2.69 5.99 0.30
CA THR A 83 3.26 6.73 1.43
C THR A 83 3.63 8.15 0.98
N PHE A 84 4.17 8.94 1.88
CA PHE A 84 4.60 10.32 1.61
C PHE A 84 6.11 10.45 1.76
N LYS A 85 6.68 11.52 1.19
CA LYS A 85 8.06 11.92 1.46
C LYS A 85 8.08 12.70 2.77
N ASP A 86 8.70 12.15 3.80
CA ASP A 86 8.80 12.77 5.12
C ASP A 86 9.84 13.88 5.17
N PHE A 87 10.84 13.82 4.30
CA PHE A 87 11.85 14.85 4.09
C PHE A 87 11.69 15.49 2.71
N THR A 88 11.47 16.80 2.71
CA THR A 88 11.39 17.63 1.50
C THR A 88 12.35 18.79 1.65
N ALA A 89 12.86 19.30 0.52
CA ALA A 89 13.71 20.47 0.56
C ALA A 89 12.92 21.67 1.14
N PRO A 90 13.57 22.65 1.80
CA PRO A 90 12.87 23.77 2.45
C PRO A 90 11.91 24.57 1.55
N TRP A 91 12.15 24.54 0.23
CA TRP A 91 11.34 25.22 -0.78
C TRP A 91 10.31 24.32 -1.48
N GLU A 92 10.32 23.01 -1.20
CA GLU A 92 9.36 22.07 -1.76
C GLU A 92 8.13 21.95 -0.84
N LYS A 93 6.95 21.90 -1.44
CA LYS A 93 5.74 21.55 -0.70
C LYS A 93 5.73 20.05 -0.45
N SER A 94 5.63 19.65 0.82
CA SER A 94 5.29 18.27 1.17
C SER A 94 3.88 17.97 0.65
N ALA A 95 3.75 16.96 -0.19
CA ALA A 95 2.47 16.48 -0.70
C ALA A 95 2.13 15.16 0.00
N TYR A 96 1.03 15.17 0.76
CA TYR A 96 0.41 13.96 1.26
C TYR A 96 -0.54 13.43 0.18
N TYR A 97 -0.43 12.15 -0.16
CA TYR A 97 -1.33 11.53 -1.13
C TYR A 97 -2.66 11.11 -0.49
N VAL A 98 -2.65 10.80 0.80
CA VAL A 98 -3.84 10.48 1.60
C VAL A 98 -3.81 11.30 2.90
N PRO A 99 -4.97 11.67 3.48
CA PRO A 99 -6.32 11.39 2.99
C PRO A 99 -6.67 12.19 1.71
N ALA A 100 -7.48 11.59 0.83
CA ALA A 100 -7.94 12.23 -0.40
C ALA A 100 -9.47 12.23 -0.49
N LEU A 101 -10.05 13.41 -0.68
CA LEU A 101 -11.49 13.61 -0.80
C LEU A 101 -11.95 13.31 -2.23
N CYS A 102 -12.95 12.43 -2.36
CA CYS A 102 -13.66 12.16 -3.60
C CYS A 102 -15.07 12.75 -3.51
N ASN A 103 -15.38 13.73 -4.34
CA ASN A 103 -16.68 14.40 -4.40
C ASN A 103 -17.34 14.14 -5.77
N PRO A 104 -18.63 13.75 -5.83
CA PRO A 104 -19.41 13.64 -7.08
C PRO A 104 -19.36 14.87 -7.98
N ASP A 105 -19.22 16.07 -7.41
CA ASP A 105 -19.18 17.34 -8.15
C ASP A 105 -17.82 17.59 -8.83
N SER A 106 -16.81 16.76 -8.54
CA SER A 106 -15.48 16.89 -9.14
C SER A 106 -15.42 16.19 -10.51
N ASN A 107 -15.05 16.94 -11.55
CA ASN A 107 -14.78 16.38 -12.87
C ASN A 107 -13.40 15.70 -12.96
N GLU A 108 -12.53 15.92 -11.99
CA GLU A 108 -11.18 15.35 -11.95
C GLU A 108 -11.12 14.11 -11.03
N PRO A 109 -10.40 13.05 -11.45
CA PRO A 109 -10.13 11.92 -10.56
C PRO A 109 -9.15 12.29 -9.46
N VAL A 110 -9.27 11.59 -8.33
CA VAL A 110 -8.12 11.42 -7.43
C VAL A 110 -7.16 10.42 -8.05
N ILE A 111 -5.89 10.80 -8.19
CA ILE A 111 -4.86 10.01 -8.86
C ILE A 111 -3.82 9.53 -7.85
N PHE A 112 -3.56 8.22 -7.83
CA PHE A 112 -2.51 7.60 -7.05
C PHE A 112 -1.52 6.90 -7.97
N ARG A 113 -0.23 7.13 -7.74
CA ARG A 113 0.85 6.43 -8.43
C ARG A 113 1.47 5.41 -7.50
N ILE A 114 1.32 4.13 -7.82
CA ILE A 114 1.80 3.01 -7.00
C ILE A 114 2.83 2.22 -7.78
N ARG A 115 4.06 2.18 -7.28
CA ARG A 115 5.13 1.37 -7.87
C ARG A 115 5.05 -0.06 -7.33
N THR A 116 4.75 -1.01 -8.22
CA THR A 116 4.71 -2.44 -7.87
C THR A 116 5.97 -3.19 -8.29
N GLY A 117 6.73 -2.64 -9.25
CA GLY A 117 7.77 -3.41 -9.92
C GLY A 117 7.19 -4.54 -10.77
N LYS A 118 8.04 -5.47 -11.19
CA LYS A 118 7.66 -6.65 -11.94
C LYS A 118 6.75 -7.58 -11.13
N THR A 119 5.95 -8.35 -11.85
CA THR A 119 4.97 -9.29 -11.31
C THR A 119 5.16 -10.68 -11.91
N ASP A 120 4.85 -11.72 -11.14
CA ASP A 120 4.73 -13.08 -11.66
C ASP A 120 3.32 -13.25 -12.25
N LYS A 121 3.25 -13.77 -13.48
CA LYS A 121 2.00 -14.04 -14.21
C LYS A 121 1.06 -15.01 -13.50
N ASN A 122 1.58 -15.81 -12.56
CA ASN A 122 0.77 -16.71 -11.75
C ASN A 122 0.15 -16.05 -10.51
N SER A 123 0.50 -14.80 -10.21
CA SER A 123 -0.01 -14.09 -9.04
C SER A 123 -1.42 -13.52 -9.27
N ALA A 124 -2.14 -13.28 -8.18
CA ALA A 124 -3.36 -12.50 -8.18
C ALA A 124 -3.09 -11.12 -7.58
N ALA A 125 -3.75 -10.07 -8.10
CA ALA A 125 -3.61 -8.72 -7.56
C ALA A 125 -4.96 -8.10 -7.20
N TYR A 126 -4.93 -7.23 -6.19
CA TYR A 126 -6.09 -6.59 -5.60
C TYR A 126 -5.76 -5.13 -5.30
N ILE A 127 -6.71 -4.23 -5.58
CA ILE A 127 -6.71 -2.87 -5.05
C ILE A 127 -7.39 -2.94 -3.69
N GLN A 128 -6.74 -2.40 -2.65
CA GLN A 128 -7.31 -2.32 -1.31
C GLN A 128 -7.28 -0.87 -0.84
N MET A 129 -8.41 -0.41 -0.30
CA MET A 129 -8.62 0.97 0.12
C MET A 129 -9.20 1.04 1.53
N GLY A 130 -8.76 2.01 2.30
CA GLY A 130 -9.44 2.50 3.49
C GLY A 130 -10.29 3.70 3.10
N ILE A 131 -11.60 3.62 3.35
CA ILE A 131 -12.55 4.66 2.97
C ILE A 131 -13.42 5.04 4.17
N VAL A 132 -13.47 6.34 4.44
CA VAL A 132 -14.44 6.96 5.34
C VAL A 132 -15.59 7.48 4.50
N CYS A 133 -16.78 6.95 4.75
CA CYS A 133 -18.04 7.35 4.14
C CYS A 133 -19.18 7.04 5.12
N ASP A 134 -20.25 7.83 5.08
CA ASP A 134 -21.42 7.61 5.93
C ASP A 134 -22.17 6.32 5.53
N ASP A 135 -22.12 5.95 4.25
CA ASP A 135 -22.79 4.79 3.68
C ASP A 135 -21.81 3.74 3.13
N VAL A 136 -22.30 2.51 2.96
CA VAL A 136 -21.57 1.46 2.21
C VAL A 136 -21.50 1.84 0.74
N LEU A 137 -20.30 1.77 0.17
CA LEU A 137 -20.04 2.03 -1.25
C LEU A 137 -20.14 0.75 -2.08
N ASN A 138 -20.63 0.90 -3.32
CA ASN A 138 -20.66 -0.15 -4.33
C ASN A 138 -20.08 0.35 -5.67
N ASP A 139 -20.05 -0.51 -6.70
CA ASP A 139 -19.50 -0.19 -8.02
C ASP A 139 -20.24 0.96 -8.75
N ASP A 140 -21.50 1.24 -8.40
CA ASP A 140 -22.25 2.34 -9.00
C ASP A 140 -21.91 3.69 -8.36
N ASP A 141 -21.37 3.68 -7.14
CA ASP A 141 -21.05 4.89 -6.39
C ASP A 141 -19.71 5.52 -6.78
N LEU A 142 -18.78 4.74 -7.36
CA LEU A 142 -17.46 5.21 -7.80
C LEU A 142 -16.93 4.48 -9.03
N LEU A 143 -16.00 5.13 -9.74
CA LEU A 143 -15.27 4.54 -10.87
C LEU A 143 -13.81 4.37 -10.52
N ILE A 144 -13.28 3.17 -10.69
CA ILE A 144 -11.87 2.85 -10.48
C ILE A 144 -11.24 2.49 -11.83
N TYR A 145 -10.18 3.18 -12.19
CA TYR A 145 -9.36 2.86 -13.36
C TYR A 145 -7.92 2.58 -12.96
N LEU A 146 -7.38 1.46 -13.41
CA LEU A 146 -5.98 1.10 -13.28
C LEU A 146 -5.34 1.12 -14.67
N ASN A 147 -4.34 1.97 -14.88
CA ASN A 147 -3.64 2.11 -16.16
C ASN A 147 -4.63 2.27 -17.35
N SER A 148 -5.62 3.16 -17.16
CA SER A 148 -6.69 3.45 -18.11
C SER A 148 -7.67 2.31 -18.42
N ARG A 149 -7.67 1.23 -17.63
CA ARG A 149 -8.66 0.15 -17.70
C ARG A 149 -9.54 0.16 -16.46
N GLN A 150 -10.86 0.07 -16.66
CA GLN A 150 -11.81 0.05 -15.55
C GLN A 150 -11.68 -1.24 -14.75
N VAL A 151 -11.67 -1.12 -13.42
CA VAL A 151 -11.72 -2.23 -12.47
C VAL A 151 -13.06 -2.18 -11.74
N LYS A 152 -13.71 -3.33 -11.61
CA LYS A 152 -15.05 -3.50 -10.99
C LYS A 152 -15.02 -4.61 -9.95
N GLY A 153 -16.07 -4.73 -9.16
CA GLY A 153 -16.23 -5.75 -8.14
C GLY A 153 -15.72 -5.27 -6.78
N LEU A 154 -15.97 -4.00 -6.46
CA LEU A 154 -15.70 -3.44 -5.14
C LEU A 154 -16.52 -4.18 -4.08
N LYS A 155 -15.85 -4.63 -3.03
CA LYS A 155 -16.49 -5.28 -1.88
C LYS A 155 -15.96 -4.68 -0.60
N LYS A 156 -16.87 -4.35 0.32
CA LYS A 156 -16.50 -4.07 1.71
C LYS A 156 -16.09 -5.37 2.39
N THR A 157 -15.04 -5.32 3.21
CA THR A 157 -14.60 -6.43 4.05
C THR A 157 -14.52 -5.97 5.49
N GLU A 158 -15.03 -6.82 6.39
CA GLU A 158 -14.99 -6.59 7.84
C GLU A 158 -13.75 -7.24 8.49
N GLN A 159 -12.88 -7.88 7.69
CA GLN A 159 -11.66 -8.49 8.20
C GLN A 159 -10.69 -7.40 8.68
N PRO A 160 -10.22 -7.49 9.94
CA PRO A 160 -9.33 -6.48 10.50
C PRO A 160 -8.02 -6.42 9.71
N ASP A 161 -7.47 -5.21 9.60
CA ASP A 161 -6.16 -4.97 8.99
C ASP A 161 -5.31 -4.07 9.90
N TYR A 162 -4.00 -4.28 9.86
CA TYR A 162 -3.08 -3.49 10.66
C TYR A 162 -2.95 -2.04 10.15
N TYR A 163 -3.02 -1.83 8.83
CA TYR A 163 -2.83 -0.51 8.22
C TYR A 163 -4.15 0.23 8.03
N ILE A 164 -5.22 -0.49 7.66
CA ILE A 164 -6.52 0.10 7.36
C ILE A 164 -7.40 0.08 8.61
N LYS A 165 -7.69 1.27 9.15
CA LYS A 165 -8.55 1.46 10.34
C LYS A 165 -9.98 1.83 10.00
N ASP A 166 -10.19 2.47 8.86
CA ASP A 166 -11.51 2.84 8.34
C ASP A 166 -12.16 1.69 7.55
N GLY A 167 -13.32 1.96 6.92
CA GLY A 167 -14.03 0.99 6.10
C GLY A 167 -13.11 0.41 5.02
N ARG A 168 -12.83 -0.90 5.11
CA ARG A 168 -11.91 -1.58 4.21
C ARG A 168 -12.66 -2.09 2.98
N TYR A 169 -12.23 -1.63 1.81
CA TYR A 169 -12.77 -2.06 0.53
C TYR A 169 -11.70 -2.75 -0.31
N ILE A 170 -12.07 -3.80 -1.02
CA ILE A 170 -11.19 -4.57 -1.87
C ILE A 170 -11.82 -4.79 -3.25
N CYS A 171 -10.99 -4.73 -4.29
CA CYS A 171 -11.38 -4.96 -5.66
C CYS A 171 -10.32 -5.83 -6.34
N LYS A 172 -10.73 -6.94 -6.98
CA LYS A 172 -9.80 -7.83 -7.67
C LYS A 172 -9.42 -7.23 -9.02
N ILE A 173 -8.12 -7.19 -9.31
CA ILE A 173 -7.62 -6.80 -10.63
C ILE A 173 -7.83 -8.00 -11.57
N PRO A 174 -8.52 -7.83 -12.72
CA PRO A 174 -8.94 -8.96 -13.55
C PRO A 174 -7.77 -9.68 -14.21
N ASP A 175 -6.70 -8.95 -14.53
CA ASP A 175 -5.51 -9.46 -15.19
C ASP A 175 -4.26 -8.90 -14.50
N ILE A 176 -3.36 -9.79 -14.06
CA ILE A 176 -2.12 -9.42 -13.38
C ILE A 176 -1.18 -8.62 -14.28
N ASP A 177 -1.26 -8.80 -15.61
CA ASP A 177 -0.46 -8.04 -16.58
C ASP A 177 -0.85 -6.55 -16.61
N MET A 178 -2.00 -6.17 -16.03
CA MET A 178 -2.35 -4.76 -15.78
C MET A 178 -1.46 -4.12 -14.72
N VAL A 179 -0.79 -4.92 -13.89
CA VAL A 179 0.10 -4.49 -12.82
C VAL A 179 1.54 -4.71 -13.26
N ASN A 180 2.21 -3.65 -13.69
CA ASN A 180 3.64 -3.74 -14.00
C ASN A 180 4.35 -2.41 -13.73
N ASP A 181 5.52 -2.51 -13.10
CA ASP A 181 6.40 -1.40 -12.74
C ASP A 181 5.71 -0.27 -11.98
N ILE A 182 5.08 0.66 -12.68
CA ILE A 182 4.39 1.83 -12.14
C ILE A 182 2.92 1.77 -12.59
N ASN A 183 2.02 1.85 -11.62
CA ASN A 183 0.60 1.82 -11.88
C ASN A 183 -0.05 3.15 -11.49
N ILE A 184 -0.93 3.63 -12.36
CA ILE A 184 -1.73 4.82 -12.13
C ILE A 184 -3.15 4.37 -11.83
N LEU A 185 -3.58 4.66 -10.62
CA LEU A 185 -4.92 4.41 -10.14
C LEU A 185 -5.69 5.74 -10.13
N GLN A 186 -6.82 5.78 -10.81
CA GLN A 186 -7.67 6.94 -10.93
C GLN A 186 -9.04 6.59 -10.36
N ILE A 187 -9.53 7.42 -9.45
CA ILE A 187 -10.78 7.18 -8.74
C ILE A 187 -11.66 8.41 -8.85
N TRP A 188 -12.88 8.21 -9.35
CA TRP A 188 -13.94 9.21 -9.36
C TRP A 188 -15.04 8.79 -8.39
N SER A 189 -15.60 9.75 -7.70
CA SER A 189 -16.93 9.57 -7.11
C SER A 189 -18.00 9.82 -8.18
N ARG A 190 -19.11 9.08 -8.13
CA ARG A 190 -20.29 9.31 -8.99
C ARG A 190 -21.48 9.85 -8.22
N THR A 191 -21.76 9.31 -7.04
CA THR A 191 -23.02 9.55 -6.32
C THR A 191 -22.81 10.02 -4.89
N LYS A 192 -21.70 9.63 -4.24
CA LYS A 192 -21.46 9.84 -2.81
C LYS A 192 -20.12 10.50 -2.53
N THR A 193 -20.08 11.43 -1.59
CA THR A 193 -18.81 11.97 -1.10
C THR A 193 -18.15 10.98 -0.14
N PHE A 194 -16.86 10.73 -0.31
CA PHE A 194 -16.08 9.86 0.58
C PHE A 194 -14.62 10.29 0.62
N THR A 195 -13.91 9.87 1.67
CA THR A 195 -12.47 10.15 1.82
C THR A 195 -11.68 8.85 1.80
N ILE A 196 -10.71 8.75 0.91
CA ILE A 196 -9.75 7.64 0.87
C ILE A 196 -8.65 7.95 1.88
N THR A 197 -8.54 7.17 2.94
CA THR A 197 -7.54 7.32 4.00
C THR A 197 -6.34 6.39 3.82
N HIS A 198 -6.52 5.30 3.06
CA HIS A 198 -5.47 4.35 2.74
C HIS A 198 -5.66 3.80 1.34
N ILE A 199 -4.57 3.53 0.61
CA ILE A 199 -4.64 2.85 -0.68
C ILE A 199 -3.38 2.04 -0.96
N GLU A 200 -3.58 0.82 -1.44
CA GLU A 200 -2.50 -0.11 -1.77
C GLU A 200 -2.88 -1.05 -2.91
N ILE A 201 -1.87 -1.60 -3.58
CA ILE A 201 -2.00 -2.77 -4.45
C ILE A 201 -1.40 -3.98 -3.71
N MET A 202 -2.25 -4.96 -3.42
CA MET A 202 -1.83 -6.24 -2.85
C MET A 202 -1.62 -7.24 -3.98
N ILE A 203 -0.48 -7.92 -3.98
CA ILE A 203 -0.16 -9.01 -4.91
C ILE A 203 0.03 -10.25 -4.05
N LYS A 204 -0.71 -11.31 -4.38
CA LYS A 204 -0.62 -12.60 -3.71
C LYS A 204 -0.07 -13.64 -4.67
N GLY A 205 0.85 -14.47 -4.19
CA GLY A 205 1.30 -15.64 -4.92
C GLY A 205 0.15 -16.62 -5.16
N LYS A 206 0.38 -17.63 -6.00
CA LYS A 206 -0.54 -18.77 -6.13
C LYS A 206 -0.63 -19.46 -4.77
N ASP A 207 -1.84 -19.79 -4.32
CA ASP A 207 -2.00 -20.78 -3.26
C ASP A 207 -1.35 -22.08 -3.78
N ILE A 208 -0.21 -22.47 -3.20
CA ILE A 208 0.44 -23.77 -3.44
C ILE A 208 -0.23 -24.80 -2.54
#